data_AF-A0A6I5C8K9-F1
#
_entry.id   AF-A0A6I5C8K9-F1
#
_cell.length_a   1.000
_cell.length_b   1.000
_cell.length_c   1.000
_cell.angle_alpha   90.00
_cell.angle_beta   90.00
_cell.angle_gamma   90.00
#
_symmetry.space_group_name_H-M   'P 1'
#
loop_
_entity.id
_entity.type
_entity.pdbx_description
1 polymer ?
#
loop_
_entity_poly.entity_id
_entity_poly.type
_entity_poly.pdbx_seq_one_letter_code
_entity_poly.pdbx_strand_id
1 'polypeptide(L)'
;MKIFQPMLFVGLGGTGGLVGAELERRLRVELCGPDGMALSRLSGHAPFQLPDCLQFVYADYSESDLQRLPQFHVDPSLRAAYSRTSRATHNLLPNFDSSPEVTKMLRASLREEVAGWLPPIIGEPEVTPLHNGAGQLPTVGRAALFATLRHSLAPVLEPLLQAIDAMAKAAGDLSELGGGKVNGCDVFVAFSVAGGTGAGIFLDYLHLINYAFQLRRFDGVKIYPLVVMPSSFSAATGGGREAELNAARALVDLFRLVDQQNAPSERAEIGDLDQEAKFGIRYPGTTPIRLRTGILPTAFLFSPTAGIRADDLRRSIVSLVMSLIGTELGDGRSTQGRKMATDDDYQTFAASFINRGVARSSVSPTGIGRRGVSTSLVAAMTAPMDQLADLVAGRMLREAVTNLVERPRVELREGAAPLIRRLFADSHLEELWERRQLPVPEPEPLPRGGRNIEQALGQRVADMQALLSDLRAEAGRQAAVMADRFSPRPAIDKLLQSADPFLVERVVRGVPDSDEQITRLGFLGMLDNRARAPQRPPGVTEQPPKIPRIKGQLGGL
;
A
#
# COMPACT_ATOMS: atom_id res chain seq x y z
N MET A 1 2.86 -14.05 19.25
CA MET A 1 4.13 -13.40 19.66
C MET A 1 4.25 -13.45 21.18
N LYS A 2 5.46 -13.61 21.75
CA LYS A 2 5.70 -13.51 23.19
C LYS A 2 6.33 -12.15 23.54
N ILE A 3 6.08 -11.65 24.74
CA ILE A 3 6.68 -10.42 25.26
C ILE A 3 7.35 -10.73 26.60
N PHE A 4 8.64 -10.41 26.70
CA PHE A 4 9.45 -10.83 27.83
C PHE A 4 9.69 -9.73 28.86
N GLN A 5 9.59 -8.46 28.45
CA GLN A 5 9.70 -7.30 29.32
C GLN A 5 8.66 -6.23 28.95
N PRO A 6 8.22 -5.38 29.92
CA PRO A 6 7.41 -4.21 29.63
C PRO A 6 8.12 -3.26 28.66
N MET A 7 7.33 -2.60 27.81
CA MET A 7 7.84 -1.71 26.78
C MET A 7 7.16 -0.35 26.83
N LEU A 8 7.97 0.71 26.81
CA LEU A 8 7.51 2.08 26.60
C LEU A 8 8.04 2.60 25.27
N PHE A 9 7.16 2.92 24.34
CA PHE A 9 7.52 3.63 23.12
C PHE A 9 7.27 5.13 23.29
N VAL A 10 8.25 5.95 22.92
CA VAL A 10 8.14 7.40 22.90
C VAL A 10 8.41 7.92 21.49
N GLY A 11 7.40 8.50 20.84
CA GLY A 11 7.51 9.09 19.51
C GLY A 11 7.66 10.61 19.59
N LEU A 12 8.79 11.16 19.13
CA LEU A 12 9.06 12.60 19.12
C LEU A 12 9.00 13.19 17.71
N GLY A 13 8.19 14.22 17.55
CA GLY A 13 7.88 14.85 16.27
C GLY A 13 7.15 13.93 15.29
N GLY A 14 6.83 14.45 14.10
CA GLY A 14 6.06 13.71 13.09
C GLY A 14 6.67 12.36 12.70
N THR A 15 8.00 12.25 12.62
CA THR A 15 8.64 10.95 12.33
C THR A 15 8.42 9.94 13.45
N GLY A 16 8.58 10.34 14.71
CA GLY A 16 8.34 9.48 15.87
C GLY A 16 6.87 9.05 15.96
N GLY A 17 5.95 9.98 15.68
CA GLY A 17 4.50 9.70 15.59
C GLY A 17 4.18 8.64 14.53
N LEU A 18 4.71 8.78 13.31
CA LEU A 18 4.47 7.82 12.22
C LEU A 18 5.07 6.43 12.50
N VAL A 19 6.25 6.36 13.13
CA VAL A 19 6.86 5.07 13.52
C VAL A 19 6.03 4.38 14.60
N GLY A 20 5.60 5.13 15.63
CA GLY A 20 4.77 4.56 16.71
C GLY A 20 3.40 4.12 16.22
N ALA A 21 2.76 4.90 15.34
CA ALA A 21 1.48 4.53 14.74
C ALA A 21 1.56 3.18 13.98
N GLU A 22 2.64 2.97 13.22
CA GLU A 22 2.88 1.70 12.52
C GLU A 22 3.21 0.57 13.50
N LEU A 23 3.97 0.84 14.57
CA LEU A 23 4.27 -0.13 15.62
C LEU A 23 3.01 -0.59 16.35
N GLU A 24 2.15 0.33 16.76
CA GLU A 24 0.86 0.02 17.39
C GLU A 24 -0.02 -0.83 16.49
N ARG A 25 -0.15 -0.43 15.22
CA ARG A 25 -0.94 -1.17 14.23
C ARG A 25 -0.45 -2.61 14.11
N ARG A 26 0.87 -2.82 14.01
CA ARG A 26 1.45 -4.14 13.86
C ARG A 26 1.34 -4.98 15.13
N LEU A 27 1.56 -4.39 16.30
CA LEU A 27 1.39 -5.09 17.59
C LEU A 27 -0.06 -5.51 17.83
N ARG A 28 -1.04 -4.67 17.49
CA ARG A 28 -2.45 -5.02 17.62
C ARG A 28 -2.83 -6.19 16.71
N VAL A 29 -2.34 -6.20 15.47
CA VAL A 29 -2.56 -7.33 14.56
C VAL A 29 -1.88 -8.62 15.06
N GLU A 30 -0.65 -8.51 15.55
CA GLU A 30 0.16 -9.67 15.96
C GLU A 30 -0.25 -10.28 17.31
N LEU A 31 -0.72 -9.45 18.25
CA LEU A 31 -1.14 -9.89 19.59
C LEU A 31 -2.64 -10.15 19.68
N CYS A 32 -3.46 -9.26 19.10
CA CYS A 32 -4.91 -9.39 19.15
C CYS A 32 -5.48 -10.20 17.97
N GLY A 33 -4.68 -10.54 16.97
CA GLY A 33 -5.12 -11.23 15.75
C GLY A 33 -5.81 -10.30 14.74
N PRO A 34 -6.13 -10.81 13.54
CA PRO A 34 -6.74 -10.02 12.47
C PRO A 34 -8.15 -9.52 12.80
N ASP A 35 -8.88 -10.25 13.65
CA ASP A 35 -10.21 -9.88 14.16
C ASP A 35 -10.13 -9.06 15.46
N GLY A 36 -8.94 -8.88 16.03
CA GLY A 36 -8.73 -8.14 17.28
C GLY A 36 -9.18 -8.87 18.55
N MET A 37 -9.62 -10.13 18.47
CA MET A 37 -10.28 -10.84 19.57
C MET A 37 -9.39 -11.86 20.29
N ALA A 38 -8.16 -12.10 19.83
CA ALA A 38 -7.29 -13.15 20.38
C ALA A 38 -7.03 -12.96 21.88
N LEU A 39 -6.70 -11.74 22.32
CA LEU A 39 -6.50 -11.44 23.75
C LEU A 39 -7.82 -11.38 24.53
N SER A 40 -8.93 -11.04 23.87
CA SER A 40 -10.24 -11.04 24.50
C SER A 40 -10.64 -12.44 24.98
N ARG A 41 -10.35 -13.46 24.16
CA ARG A 41 -10.61 -14.87 24.48
C ARG A 41 -9.70 -15.43 25.57
N LEU A 42 -8.49 -14.87 25.73
CA LEU A 42 -7.49 -15.35 26.69
C LEU A 42 -7.63 -14.70 28.06
N SER A 43 -7.82 -13.37 28.11
CA SER A 43 -7.74 -12.60 29.35
C SER A 43 -8.76 -11.46 29.46
N GLY A 44 -9.84 -11.52 28.68
CA GLY A 44 -10.97 -10.59 28.82
C GLY A 44 -10.69 -9.16 28.35
N HIS A 45 -9.60 -8.94 27.61
CA HIS A 45 -9.29 -7.67 26.97
C HIS A 45 -10.39 -7.26 25.97
N ALA A 46 -10.61 -5.96 25.80
CA ALA A 46 -11.50 -5.47 24.75
C ALA A 46 -10.92 -5.74 23.34
N PRO A 47 -11.74 -5.70 22.26
CA PRO A 47 -11.25 -5.88 20.90
C PRO A 47 -10.10 -4.90 20.58
N PHE A 48 -9.01 -5.41 20.00
CA PHE A 48 -7.78 -4.67 19.68
C PHE A 48 -7.10 -3.98 20.88
N GLN A 49 -7.47 -4.30 22.13
CA GLN A 49 -6.81 -3.76 23.30
C GLN A 49 -5.45 -4.44 23.51
N LEU A 50 -4.39 -3.63 23.50
CA LEU A 50 -3.07 -4.09 23.89
C LEU A 50 -2.97 -4.24 25.42
N PRO A 51 -2.14 -5.18 25.91
CA PRO A 51 -1.87 -5.32 27.34
C PRO A 51 -1.22 -4.07 27.94
N ASP A 52 -1.48 -3.78 29.22
CA ASP A 52 -1.03 -2.53 29.86
C ASP A 52 0.51 -2.51 30.07
N CYS A 53 1.19 -3.65 29.90
CA CYS A 53 2.67 -3.71 29.89
C CYS A 53 3.30 -3.07 28.63
N LEU A 54 2.50 -2.71 27.63
CA LEU A 54 2.92 -1.96 26.43
C LEU A 54 2.31 -0.56 26.48
N GLN A 55 3.14 0.47 26.48
CA GLN A 55 2.69 1.86 26.54
C GLN A 55 3.33 2.72 25.46
N PHE A 56 2.60 3.72 24.98
CA PHE A 56 2.99 4.65 23.92
C PHE A 56 2.76 6.08 24.39
N VAL A 57 3.78 6.92 24.24
CA VAL A 57 3.72 8.35 24.53
C VAL A 57 4.21 9.13 23.32
N TYR A 58 3.40 10.05 22.83
CA TYR A 58 3.71 10.88 21.67
C TYR A 58 3.93 12.34 22.07
N ALA A 59 4.84 13.02 21.40
CA ALA A 59 5.13 14.43 21.63
C ALA A 59 5.43 15.15 20.32
N ASP A 60 4.61 16.13 19.97
CA ASP A 60 4.82 17.04 18.84
C ASP A 60 4.29 18.44 19.21
N TYR A 61 4.81 19.46 18.54
CA TYR A 61 4.27 20.83 18.59
C TYR A 61 3.05 21.00 17.68
N SER A 62 2.99 20.22 16.59
CA SER A 62 1.86 20.25 15.68
C SER A 62 0.70 19.42 16.26
N GLU A 63 -0.31 20.10 16.80
CA GLU A 63 -1.56 19.45 17.25
C GLU A 63 -2.25 18.72 16.08
N SER A 64 -2.11 19.23 14.85
CA SER A 64 -2.61 18.55 13.65
C SER A 64 -1.93 17.20 13.39
N ASP A 65 -0.64 17.07 13.71
CA ASP A 65 0.08 15.80 13.60
C ASP A 65 -0.24 14.86 14.76
N LEU A 66 -0.47 15.39 15.97
CA LEU A 66 -0.97 14.58 17.09
C LEU A 66 -2.37 14.04 16.83
N GLN A 67 -3.24 14.82 16.18
CA GLN A 67 -4.58 14.37 15.79
C GLN A 67 -4.55 13.22 14.79
N ARG A 68 -3.46 13.06 14.01
CA ARG A 68 -3.28 11.94 13.07
C ARG A 68 -2.95 10.61 13.74
N LEU A 69 -2.73 10.58 15.06
CA LEU A 69 -2.41 9.35 15.78
C LEU A 69 -3.57 8.35 15.73
N PRO A 70 -3.29 7.03 15.73
CA PRO A 70 -4.31 6.00 15.56
C PRO A 70 -5.50 6.13 16.52
N GLN A 71 -5.24 6.49 17.78
CA GLN A 71 -6.26 6.63 18.83
C GLN A 71 -7.38 7.63 18.49
N PHE A 72 -7.14 8.58 17.59
CA PHE A 72 -8.12 9.61 17.20
C PHE A 72 -8.85 9.28 15.89
N HIS A 73 -8.29 8.40 15.04
CA HIS A 73 -8.82 8.05 13.72
C HIS A 73 -9.50 6.68 13.64
N VAL A 74 -9.44 5.88 14.71
CA VAL A 74 -10.13 4.59 14.80
C VAL A 74 -11.64 4.76 15.03
N ASP A 75 -12.39 3.69 14.77
CA ASP A 75 -13.81 3.61 15.08
C ASP A 75 -14.07 4.01 16.55
N PRO A 76 -15.13 4.79 16.83
CA PRO A 76 -15.41 5.28 18.19
C PRO A 76 -15.50 4.19 19.26
N SER A 77 -15.91 2.97 18.89
CA SER A 77 -15.98 1.80 19.79
C SER A 77 -14.59 1.32 20.26
N LEU A 78 -13.54 1.54 19.46
CA LEU A 78 -12.17 1.12 19.76
C LEU A 78 -11.37 2.19 20.50
N ARG A 79 -11.87 3.43 20.55
CA ARG A 79 -11.14 4.57 21.13
C ARG A 79 -10.70 4.31 22.58
N ALA A 80 -11.57 3.69 23.38
CA ALA A 80 -11.25 3.34 24.76
C ALA A 80 -10.09 2.34 24.86
N ALA A 81 -10.02 1.35 23.95
CA ALA A 81 -8.95 0.36 23.90
C ALA A 81 -7.61 0.97 23.49
N TYR A 82 -7.63 1.98 22.61
CA TYR A 82 -6.44 2.73 22.21
C TYR A 82 -5.97 3.66 23.34
N SER A 83 -6.86 4.42 23.98
CA SER A 83 -6.51 5.39 25.02
C SER A 83 -5.95 4.75 26.30
N ARG A 84 -6.08 3.43 26.49
CA ARG A 84 -5.44 2.72 27.61
C ARG A 84 -3.92 2.69 27.51
N THR A 85 -3.43 2.50 26.28
CA THR A 85 -2.01 2.23 26.00
C THR A 85 -1.33 3.38 25.27
N SER A 86 -2.08 4.24 24.58
CA SER A 86 -1.54 5.39 23.86
C SER A 86 -1.93 6.72 24.51
N ARG A 87 -0.95 7.63 24.62
CA ARG A 87 -1.09 8.99 25.18
C ARG A 87 -0.33 9.98 24.31
N ALA A 88 -0.87 11.19 24.21
CA ALA A 88 -0.20 12.30 23.54
C ALA A 88 0.09 13.43 24.55
N THR A 89 1.24 14.05 24.38
CA THR A 89 1.68 15.22 25.15
C THR A 89 1.11 16.46 24.45
N HIS A 90 0.00 16.96 24.98
CA HIS A 90 -0.67 18.15 24.43
C HIS A 90 -0.09 19.44 25.02
N ASN A 91 -0.33 20.55 24.32
CA ASN A 91 0.08 21.89 24.79
C ASN A 91 1.60 22.02 25.00
N LEU A 92 2.39 21.38 24.14
CA LEU A 92 3.86 21.50 24.15
C LEU A 92 4.36 22.85 23.61
N LEU A 93 3.45 23.74 23.22
CA LEU A 93 3.76 25.09 22.78
C LEU A 93 3.36 26.11 23.84
N PRO A 94 4.19 27.15 24.05
CA PRO A 94 3.82 28.24 24.94
C PRO A 94 2.77 29.13 24.26
N ASN A 95 2.13 30.01 25.04
CA ASN A 95 1.21 31.04 24.53
C ASN A 95 1.95 32.19 23.80
N PHE A 96 2.80 31.84 22.83
CA PHE A 96 3.54 32.76 21.96
C PHE A 96 3.49 32.22 20.53
N ASP A 97 3.26 33.10 19.57
CA ASP A 97 3.08 32.71 18.17
C ASP A 97 4.40 32.68 17.38
N SER A 98 5.47 33.29 17.91
CA SER A 98 6.76 33.43 17.22
C SER A 98 7.97 33.04 18.07
N SER A 99 9.03 32.53 17.43
CA SER A 99 10.26 32.17 18.14
C SER A 99 10.96 33.34 18.82
N PRO A 100 11.02 34.58 18.29
CA PRO A 100 11.67 35.70 18.98
C PRO A 100 10.97 36.10 20.28
N GLU A 101 9.64 36.00 20.35
CA GLU A 101 8.89 36.24 21.60
C GLU A 101 9.26 35.20 22.66
N VAL A 102 9.36 33.93 22.26
CA VAL A 102 9.79 32.84 23.12
C VAL A 102 11.22 33.08 23.62
N THR A 103 12.18 33.35 22.73
CA THR A 103 13.59 33.55 23.14
C THR A 103 13.76 34.79 24.02
N LYS A 104 13.04 35.88 23.75
CA LYS A 104 13.00 37.07 24.62
C LYS A 104 12.49 36.75 26.01
N MET A 105 11.40 36.01 26.12
CA MET A 105 10.85 35.57 27.41
C MET A 105 11.83 34.67 28.16
N LEU A 106 12.43 33.68 27.48
CA LEU A 106 13.41 32.77 28.09
C LEU A 106 14.62 33.51 28.66
N ARG A 107 15.16 34.50 27.94
CA ARG A 107 16.29 35.32 28.43
C ARG A 107 15.92 36.14 29.67
N ALA A 108 14.64 36.53 29.81
CA ALA A 108 14.15 37.29 30.95
C ALA A 108 13.83 36.40 32.17
N SER A 109 13.25 35.22 31.94
CA SER A 109 12.69 34.39 33.01
C SER A 109 13.52 33.16 33.40
N LEU A 110 14.32 32.62 32.48
CA LEU A 110 15.06 31.36 32.64
C LEU A 110 16.55 31.51 32.24
N ARG A 111 17.16 32.63 32.64
CA ARG A 111 18.50 33.01 32.19
C ARG A 111 19.56 31.95 32.51
N GLU A 112 19.50 31.33 33.69
CA GLU A 112 20.48 30.34 34.11
C GLU A 112 20.38 29.04 33.32
N GLU A 113 19.16 28.64 32.95
CA GLU A 113 18.88 27.39 32.24
C GLU A 113 19.18 27.49 30.75
N VAL A 114 19.04 28.68 30.16
CA VAL A 114 19.11 28.86 28.69
C VAL A 114 20.40 29.49 28.19
N ALA A 115 21.18 30.16 29.06
CA ALA A 115 22.37 30.92 28.65
C ALA A 115 23.43 30.11 27.89
N GLY A 116 23.54 28.80 28.15
CA GLY A 116 24.57 27.95 27.54
C GLY A 116 24.27 27.50 26.12
N TRP A 117 23.04 27.63 25.62
CA TRP A 117 22.64 27.05 24.34
C TRP A 117 21.64 27.89 23.53
N LEU A 118 20.92 28.82 24.15
CA LEU A 118 19.98 29.67 23.42
C LEU A 118 20.75 30.59 22.46
N PRO A 119 20.31 30.74 21.19
CA PRO A 119 20.99 31.61 20.25
C PRO A 119 21.14 33.05 20.77
N PRO A 120 22.21 33.78 20.40
CA PRO A 120 22.30 35.22 20.67
C PRO A 120 21.22 35.98 19.90
N ILE A 121 20.93 37.23 20.31
CA ILE A 121 19.91 38.07 19.66
C ILE A 121 20.28 38.34 18.19
N ILE A 122 21.57 38.54 17.91
CA ILE A 122 22.05 38.78 16.56
C ILE A 122 21.99 37.48 15.77
N GLY A 123 21.17 37.45 14.71
CA GLY A 123 20.99 36.27 13.88
C GLY A 123 20.12 35.19 14.53
N GLU A 124 19.27 35.55 15.50
CA GLU A 124 18.30 34.59 16.03
C GLU A 124 17.27 34.19 14.96
N PRO A 125 16.83 32.93 14.94
CA PRO A 125 15.83 32.51 13.96
C PRO A 125 14.47 33.15 14.21
N GLU A 126 13.81 33.58 13.13
CA GLU A 126 12.49 34.21 13.12
C GLU A 126 11.45 33.25 12.51
N VAL A 127 10.98 32.29 13.31
CA VAL A 127 9.97 31.31 12.90
C VAL A 127 8.60 31.73 13.39
N THR A 128 7.63 31.81 12.47
CA THR A 128 6.21 32.03 12.76
C THR A 128 5.32 31.39 11.68
N PRO A 129 4.15 30.81 12.04
CA PRO A 129 3.68 30.58 13.39
C PRO A 129 4.25 29.29 14.01
N LEU A 130 4.53 29.31 15.32
CA LEU A 130 5.10 28.16 16.04
C LEU A 130 4.18 26.94 16.10
N HIS A 131 2.86 27.11 15.97
CA HIS A 131 1.91 26.00 15.94
C HIS A 131 2.05 25.07 14.73
N ASN A 132 2.72 25.52 13.66
CA ASN A 132 3.07 24.69 12.51
C ASN A 132 4.39 23.92 12.71
N GLY A 133 5.04 24.08 13.86
CA GLY A 133 6.30 23.43 14.21
C GLY A 133 7.51 24.36 14.20
N ALA A 134 8.68 23.78 14.52
CA ALA A 134 9.90 24.54 14.78
C ALA A 134 10.69 24.98 13.53
N GLY A 135 10.07 25.03 12.34
CA GLY A 135 10.71 25.53 11.11
C GLY A 135 12.01 24.79 10.71
N GLN A 136 12.13 23.49 11.04
CA GLN A 136 13.35 22.70 10.86
C GLN A 136 14.57 23.21 11.65
N LEU A 137 14.35 23.97 12.73
CA LEU A 137 15.41 24.52 13.56
C LEU A 137 15.36 23.90 14.96
N PRO A 138 16.33 23.03 15.33
CA PRO A 138 16.34 22.34 16.63
C PRO A 138 16.33 23.28 17.83
N THR A 139 17.02 24.42 17.73
CA THR A 139 17.07 25.44 18.79
C THR A 139 15.71 26.09 19.05
N VAL A 140 14.92 26.32 17.99
CA VAL A 140 13.54 26.82 18.11
C VAL A 140 12.67 25.79 18.80
N GLY A 141 12.81 24.51 18.44
CA GLY A 141 12.10 23.42 19.10
C GLY A 141 12.44 23.39 20.59
N ARG A 142 13.73 23.29 20.93
CA ARG A 142 14.17 23.28 22.33
C ARG A 142 13.71 24.51 23.12
N ALA A 143 13.74 25.71 22.52
CA ALA A 143 13.23 26.93 23.14
C ALA A 143 11.73 26.84 23.45
N ALA A 144 10.92 26.34 22.51
CA ALA A 144 9.50 26.13 22.74
C ALA A 144 9.26 25.16 23.91
N LEU A 145 10.03 24.06 24.00
CA LEU A 145 9.96 23.14 25.14
C LEU A 145 10.23 23.86 26.47
N PHE A 146 11.35 24.59 26.58
CA PHE A 146 11.69 25.30 27.84
C PHE A 146 10.66 26.36 28.20
N ALA A 147 10.05 27.01 27.22
CA ALA A 147 9.00 27.98 27.45
C ALA A 147 7.69 27.36 27.96
N THR A 148 7.41 26.13 27.56
CA THR A 148 6.31 25.32 28.11
C THR A 148 6.64 24.85 29.53
N LEU A 149 7.89 24.46 29.78
CA LEU A 149 8.35 23.96 31.09
C LEU A 149 8.64 25.05 32.13
N ARG A 150 8.44 26.34 31.78
CA ARG A 150 8.85 27.49 32.61
C ARG A 150 8.26 27.51 34.02
N HIS A 151 7.09 26.88 34.22
CA HIS A 151 6.41 26.84 35.52
C HIS A 151 6.39 25.44 36.13
N SER A 152 6.53 24.39 35.33
CA SER A 152 6.43 23.01 35.79
C SER A 152 6.92 22.04 34.72
N LEU A 153 7.46 20.90 35.15
CA LEU A 153 7.76 19.76 34.29
C LEU A 153 6.54 18.89 33.96
N ALA A 154 5.41 19.15 34.60
CA ALA A 154 4.17 18.38 34.47
C ALA A 154 3.72 18.12 33.02
N PRO A 155 3.79 19.09 32.07
CA PRO A 155 3.33 18.85 30.70
C PRO A 155 4.00 17.63 30.06
N VAL A 156 5.29 17.40 30.32
CA VAL A 156 6.02 16.23 29.79
C VAL A 156 5.97 15.04 30.75
N LEU A 157 6.05 15.27 32.06
CA LEU A 157 6.14 14.18 33.03
C LEU A 157 4.81 13.46 33.25
N GLU A 158 3.67 14.13 33.19
CA GLU A 158 2.38 13.49 33.49
C GLU A 158 2.05 12.32 32.53
N PRO A 159 2.15 12.47 31.19
CA PRO A 159 1.92 11.34 30.28
C PRO A 159 2.90 10.18 30.52
N LEU A 160 4.17 10.49 30.80
CA LEU A 160 5.21 9.49 31.08
C LEU A 160 4.92 8.74 32.39
N LEU A 161 4.60 9.47 33.46
CA LEU A 161 4.30 8.88 34.77
C LEU A 161 3.04 8.00 34.71
N GLN A 162 2.00 8.44 33.99
CA GLN A 162 0.80 7.62 33.78
C GLN A 162 1.09 6.33 33.01
N ALA A 163 1.92 6.39 31.98
CA ALA A 163 2.35 5.20 31.25
C ALA A 163 3.16 4.25 32.15
N ILE A 164 4.12 4.78 32.92
CA ILE A 164 4.92 3.98 33.87
C ILE A 164 4.02 3.34 34.95
N ASP A 165 3.05 4.08 35.47
CA ASP A 165 2.10 3.57 36.47
C ASP A 165 1.20 2.47 35.91
N ALA A 166 0.82 2.53 34.62
CA ALA A 166 0.09 1.47 33.95
C ALA A 166 0.95 0.20 33.81
N MET A 167 2.19 0.33 33.35
CA MET A 167 3.13 -0.81 33.23
C MET A 167 3.40 -1.49 34.57
N ALA A 168 3.60 -0.69 35.63
CA ALA A 168 3.88 -1.22 36.97
C ALA A 168 2.71 -2.06 37.53
N LYS A 169 1.46 -1.73 37.15
CA LYS A 169 0.25 -2.47 37.54
C LYS A 169 0.02 -3.72 36.68
N ALA A 170 0.58 -3.77 35.48
CA ALA A 170 0.39 -4.83 34.48
C ALA A 170 1.27 -6.08 34.69
N ALA A 171 1.77 -6.32 35.91
CA ALA A 171 2.66 -7.45 36.19
C ALA A 171 2.02 -8.84 35.90
N GLY A 172 0.68 -8.93 35.94
CA GLY A 172 -0.06 -10.14 35.54
C GLY A 172 -0.02 -10.40 34.03
N ASP A 173 -0.23 -9.36 33.22
CA ASP A 173 -0.28 -9.43 31.76
C ASP A 173 1.03 -9.98 31.16
N LEU A 174 2.18 -9.64 31.74
CA LEU A 174 3.48 -10.09 31.25
C LEU A 174 3.64 -11.62 31.38
N SER A 175 3.13 -12.20 32.48
CA SER A 175 3.16 -13.64 32.69
C SER A 175 2.30 -14.39 31.67
N GLU A 176 1.21 -13.79 31.21
CA GLU A 176 0.30 -14.39 30.22
C GLU A 176 0.91 -14.37 28.81
N LEU A 177 1.70 -13.36 28.49
CA LEU A 177 2.40 -13.22 27.20
C LEU A 177 3.70 -14.04 27.12
N GLY A 178 3.97 -14.85 28.13
CA GLY A 178 5.14 -15.74 28.20
C GLY A 178 6.40 -15.10 28.80
N GLY A 179 6.28 -13.91 29.39
CA GLY A 179 7.34 -13.25 30.14
C GLY A 179 7.40 -13.70 31.61
N GLY A 180 8.50 -13.37 32.28
CA GLY A 180 8.73 -13.68 33.69
C GLY A 180 8.28 -12.57 34.63
N LYS A 181 8.86 -12.54 35.85
CA LYS A 181 8.74 -11.38 36.74
C LYS A 181 9.31 -10.14 36.06
N VAL A 182 8.65 -8.99 36.23
CA VAL A 182 9.13 -7.69 35.74
C VAL A 182 10.47 -7.37 36.39
N ASN A 183 11.55 -7.48 35.62
CA ASN A 183 12.92 -7.22 36.07
C ASN A 183 13.53 -5.96 35.41
N GLY A 184 12.83 -5.33 34.48
CA GLY A 184 13.30 -4.19 33.70
C GLY A 184 12.21 -3.61 32.80
N CYS A 185 12.57 -2.62 31.98
CA CYS A 185 11.70 -2.05 30.96
C CYS A 185 12.52 -1.53 29.78
N ASP A 186 12.13 -1.93 28.57
CA ASP A 186 12.72 -1.42 27.34
C ASP A 186 11.97 -0.17 26.87
N VAL A 187 12.70 0.92 26.71
CA VAL A 187 12.17 2.20 26.25
C VAL A 187 12.70 2.49 24.85
N PHE A 188 11.81 2.60 23.87
CA PHE A 188 12.19 2.94 22.50
C PHE A 188 11.83 4.39 22.20
N VAL A 189 12.82 5.22 21.85
CA VAL A 189 12.59 6.66 21.61
C VAL A 189 12.84 6.95 20.15
N ALA A 190 11.77 7.10 19.36
CA ALA A 190 11.84 7.32 17.92
C ALA A 190 11.78 8.81 17.56
N PHE A 191 12.75 9.28 16.77
CA PHE A 191 12.81 10.65 16.31
C PHE A 191 13.65 10.79 15.04
N SER A 192 13.48 11.90 14.33
CA SER A 192 14.35 12.29 13.22
C SER A 192 15.32 13.36 13.68
N VAL A 193 16.59 13.25 13.26
CA VAL A 193 17.61 14.29 13.47
C VAL A 193 17.61 15.36 12.37
N ALA A 194 16.72 15.23 11.38
CA ALA A 194 16.55 16.22 10.31
C ALA A 194 15.64 17.39 10.73
N GLY A 195 14.58 17.09 11.47
CA GLY A 195 13.51 18.05 11.79
C GLY A 195 13.76 18.89 13.04
N GLY A 196 13.09 20.03 13.16
CA GLY A 196 13.27 20.96 14.27
C GLY A 196 12.70 20.48 15.61
N THR A 197 11.52 19.85 15.61
CA THR A 197 10.90 19.33 16.83
C THR A 197 11.69 18.14 17.38
N GLY A 198 11.81 17.07 16.60
CA GLY A 198 12.49 15.83 17.03
C GLY A 198 13.94 16.05 17.42
N ALA A 199 14.74 16.69 16.56
CA ALA A 199 16.15 16.97 16.85
C ALA A 199 16.33 18.02 17.97
N GLY A 200 15.34 18.88 18.19
CA GLY A 200 15.38 19.90 19.24
C GLY A 200 15.13 19.36 20.64
N ILE A 201 14.23 18.38 20.78
CA ILE A 201 13.75 17.92 22.11
C ILE A 201 14.26 16.55 22.53
N PHE A 202 14.86 15.75 21.63
CA PHE A 202 15.20 14.37 21.96
C PHE A 202 16.10 14.27 23.18
N LEU A 203 17.11 15.14 23.29
CA LEU A 203 18.08 15.09 24.38
C LEU A 203 17.38 15.36 25.72
N ASP A 204 16.45 16.31 25.74
CA ASP A 204 15.64 16.63 26.91
C ASP A 204 14.69 15.49 27.29
N TYR A 205 14.01 14.89 26.31
CA TYR A 205 13.14 13.74 26.55
C TYR A 205 13.90 12.53 27.10
N LEU A 206 15.12 12.25 26.63
CA LEU A 206 15.95 11.17 27.20
C LEU A 206 16.19 11.38 28.71
N HIS A 207 16.46 12.62 29.12
CA HIS A 207 16.66 12.98 30.53
C HIS A 207 15.36 12.90 31.34
N LEU A 208 14.27 13.44 30.80
CA LEU A 208 12.96 13.48 31.47
C LEU A 208 12.33 12.09 31.59
N ILE A 209 12.51 11.20 30.61
CA ILE A 209 12.11 9.80 30.70
C ILE A 209 12.85 9.10 31.84
N ASN A 210 14.18 9.22 31.87
CA ASN A 210 14.99 8.68 32.97
C ASN A 210 14.54 9.23 34.33
N TYR A 211 14.22 10.53 34.41
CA TYR A 211 13.72 11.16 35.62
C TYR A 211 12.34 10.63 36.03
N ALA A 212 11.42 10.41 35.08
CA ALA A 212 10.10 9.84 35.34
C ALA A 212 10.22 8.43 35.95
N PHE A 213 11.09 7.58 35.40
CA PHE A 213 11.36 6.26 35.98
C PHE A 213 12.05 6.35 37.35
N GLN A 214 12.93 7.33 37.56
CA GLN A 214 13.52 7.60 38.87
C GLN A 214 12.48 7.93 39.94
N LEU A 215 11.51 8.79 39.62
CA LEU A 215 10.42 9.16 40.53
C LEU A 215 9.57 7.96 40.93
N ARG A 216 9.43 6.96 40.04
CA ARG A 216 8.69 5.72 40.31
C ARG A 216 9.54 4.58 40.85
N ARG A 217 10.85 4.79 41.03
CA ARG A 217 11.80 3.75 41.48
C ARG A 217 11.70 2.48 40.64
N PHE A 218 11.50 2.65 39.33
CA PHE A 218 11.49 1.53 38.39
C PHE A 218 12.95 1.25 37.98
N ASP A 219 13.41 0.03 38.24
CA ASP A 219 14.79 -0.39 37.96
C ASP A 219 14.87 -1.23 36.67
N GLY A 220 16.10 -1.48 36.21
CA GLY A 220 16.33 -2.27 34.99
C GLY A 220 15.88 -1.59 33.69
N VAL A 221 15.71 -0.27 33.69
CA VAL A 221 15.28 0.48 32.50
C VAL A 221 16.42 0.60 31.49
N LYS A 222 16.12 0.40 30.20
CA LYS A 222 17.05 0.60 29.09
C LYS A 222 16.39 1.46 28.01
N ILE A 223 17.05 2.56 27.63
CA ILE A 223 16.58 3.50 26.62
C ILE A 223 17.34 3.25 25.31
N TYR A 224 16.59 3.00 24.24
CA TYR A 224 17.07 2.76 22.89
C TYR A 224 16.55 3.86 21.95
N PRO A 225 17.37 4.88 21.66
CA PRO A 225 17.09 5.85 20.61
C PRO A 225 17.00 5.18 19.23
N LEU A 226 15.89 5.41 18.53
CA LEU A 226 15.63 4.99 17.15
C LEU A 226 15.69 6.22 16.25
N VAL A 227 16.86 6.45 15.66
CA VAL A 227 17.22 7.72 15.03
C VAL A 227 17.09 7.62 13.52
N VAL A 228 16.19 8.41 12.95
CA VAL A 228 16.02 8.51 11.49
C VAL A 228 16.94 9.57 10.92
N MET A 229 17.78 9.17 9.96
CA MET A 229 18.81 10.03 9.37
C MET A 229 18.25 10.96 8.27
N PRO A 230 18.87 12.12 8.00
CA PRO A 230 18.39 13.10 7.02
C PRO A 230 18.20 12.57 5.61
N SER A 231 19.00 11.57 5.20
CA SER A 231 18.89 10.92 3.89
C SER A 231 17.54 10.25 3.64
N SER A 232 16.72 10.09 4.69
CA SER A 232 15.35 9.57 4.61
C SER A 232 14.34 10.58 4.05
N PHE A 233 14.73 11.86 3.92
CA PHE A 233 13.86 12.94 3.49
C PHE A 233 14.42 13.58 2.22
N SER A 234 13.52 13.88 1.27
CA SER A 234 13.89 14.70 0.12
C SER A 234 14.15 16.15 0.57
N ALA A 235 14.95 16.91 -0.18
CA ALA A 235 15.17 18.33 0.13
C ALA A 235 13.86 19.14 0.23
N ALA A 236 12.85 18.80 -0.58
CA ALA A 236 11.54 19.44 -0.55
C ALA A 236 10.71 19.10 0.70
N THR A 237 11.03 18.01 1.39
CA THR A 237 10.27 17.49 2.55
C THR A 237 11.08 17.55 3.85
N GLY A 238 12.08 18.44 3.92
CA GLY A 238 12.90 18.66 5.11
C GLY A 238 14.18 17.81 5.21
N GLY A 239 14.68 17.33 4.07
CA GLY A 239 16.04 16.83 3.92
C GLY A 239 16.99 17.91 3.36
N GLY A 240 18.13 17.49 2.83
CA GLY A 240 19.12 18.39 2.23
C GLY A 240 20.07 19.01 3.27
N ARG A 241 20.71 20.12 2.90
CA ARG A 241 21.87 20.66 3.65
C ARG A 241 21.53 21.08 5.08
N GLU A 242 20.42 21.78 5.28
CA GLU A 242 20.01 22.22 6.62
C GLU A 242 19.76 21.01 7.55
N ALA A 243 19.12 19.97 7.01
CA ALA A 243 18.90 18.73 7.74
C ALA A 243 20.20 17.98 8.09
N GLU A 244 21.21 18.01 7.20
CA GLU A 244 22.55 17.49 7.50
C GLU A 244 23.23 18.27 8.62
N LEU A 245 23.11 19.60 8.65
CA LEU A 245 23.68 20.45 9.70
C LEU A 245 23.01 20.19 11.05
N ASN A 246 21.69 20.05 11.07
CA ASN A 246 20.92 19.63 12.25
C ASN A 246 21.43 18.28 12.77
N ALA A 247 21.56 17.30 11.88
CA ALA A 247 22.01 15.97 12.25
C ALA A 247 23.45 15.95 12.77
N ALA A 248 24.34 16.75 12.20
CA ALA A 248 25.73 16.83 12.66
C ALA A 248 25.82 17.21 14.13
N ARG A 249 25.02 18.19 14.58
CA ARG A 249 24.97 18.58 16.00
C ARG A 249 24.29 17.51 16.87
N ALA A 250 23.10 17.07 16.48
CA ALA A 250 22.33 16.09 17.25
C ALA A 250 23.07 14.77 17.46
N LEU A 251 23.79 14.28 16.43
CA LEU A 251 24.58 13.05 16.52
C LEU A 251 25.80 13.20 17.42
N VAL A 252 26.47 14.36 17.42
CA VAL A 252 27.60 14.60 18.34
C VAL A 252 27.13 14.53 19.79
N ASP A 253 26.00 15.17 20.11
CA ASP A 253 25.45 15.16 21.47
C ASP A 253 24.99 13.75 21.87
N LEU A 254 24.32 13.03 20.97
CA LEU A 254 23.91 11.65 21.20
C LEU A 254 25.11 10.71 21.39
N PHE A 255 26.16 10.83 20.58
CA PHE A 255 27.33 9.94 20.64
C PHE A 255 28.10 10.17 21.94
N ARG A 256 28.28 11.44 22.34
CA ARG A 256 28.90 11.78 23.63
C ARG A 256 28.11 11.17 24.79
N LEU A 257 26.79 11.29 24.75
CA LEU A 257 25.91 10.72 25.76
C LEU A 257 26.08 9.19 25.84
N VAL A 258 25.99 8.49 24.71
CA VAL A 258 26.16 7.03 24.63
C VAL A 258 27.56 6.59 25.11
N ASP A 259 28.60 7.30 24.70
CA ASP A 259 29.99 6.98 25.07
C ASP A 259 30.21 7.09 26.57
N GLN A 260 29.64 8.12 27.21
CA GLN A 260 29.69 8.30 28.66
C GLN A 260 28.96 7.17 29.41
N GLN A 261 27.82 6.72 28.87
CA GLN A 261 27.07 5.60 29.48
C GLN A 261 27.82 4.27 29.40
N ASN A 262 28.64 4.08 28.37
CA ASN A 262 29.40 2.85 28.15
C ASN A 262 30.80 2.84 28.82
N ALA A 263 31.30 4.00 29.22
CA ALA A 263 32.59 4.13 29.90
C ALA A 263 32.56 5.24 30.97
N PRO A 264 31.82 5.03 32.07
CA PRO A 264 31.82 5.94 33.19
C PRO A 264 33.23 6.03 33.78
N SER A 265 33.81 7.23 33.82
CA SER A 265 35.09 7.49 34.48
C SER A 265 34.86 8.05 35.87
N GLU A 266 35.42 7.43 36.92
CA GLU A 266 35.42 7.97 38.29
C GLU A 266 36.42 9.13 38.49
N ARG A 267 37.21 9.47 37.46
CA ARG A 267 38.21 10.55 37.55
C ARG A 267 37.54 11.91 37.36
N ALA A 268 36.96 12.43 38.43
CA ALA A 268 37.06 13.86 38.70
C ALA A 268 38.53 14.14 39.07
N GLU A 269 39.38 14.42 38.08
CA GLU A 269 40.67 15.06 38.39
C GLU A 269 40.34 16.39 39.08
N ILE A 270 40.96 16.64 40.24
CA ILE A 270 40.76 17.84 41.04
C ILE A 270 41.13 19.05 40.15
N GLY A 271 40.12 19.68 39.57
CA GLY A 271 40.25 20.69 38.51
C GLY A 271 39.17 20.61 37.41
N ASP A 272 38.50 19.45 37.25
CA ASP A 272 37.57 19.17 36.15
C ASP A 272 36.08 19.20 36.57
N LEU A 273 35.76 20.02 37.59
CA LEU A 273 34.39 20.23 38.10
C LEU A 273 33.41 20.68 37.01
N ASP A 274 33.92 21.22 35.89
CA ASP A 274 33.12 21.64 34.74
C ASP A 274 32.70 20.49 33.81
N GLN A 275 33.40 19.34 33.77
CA GLN A 275 33.04 18.25 32.85
C GLN A 275 31.93 17.34 33.36
N GLU A 276 31.89 17.04 34.67
CA GLU A 276 30.78 16.29 35.27
C GLU A 276 29.47 17.09 35.33
N ALA A 277 29.56 18.43 35.29
CA ALA A 277 28.40 19.32 35.21
C ALA A 277 27.78 19.39 33.79
N LYS A 278 28.52 19.05 32.73
CA LYS A 278 28.14 19.32 31.31
C LYS A 278 27.04 18.43 30.74
N PHE A 279 26.76 17.27 31.32
CA PHE A 279 25.81 16.31 30.75
C PHE A 279 24.49 16.22 31.51
N GLY A 280 24.38 16.89 32.66
CA GLY A 280 23.09 17.10 33.31
C GLY A 280 22.35 18.28 32.67
N ILE A 281 21.05 18.14 32.46
CA ILE A 281 20.23 19.26 31.99
C ILE A 281 19.56 19.92 33.18
N ARG A 282 19.75 21.23 33.30
CA ARG A 282 19.07 22.06 34.30
C ARG A 282 17.72 22.49 33.75
N TYR A 283 16.65 22.09 34.42
CA TYR A 283 15.30 22.56 34.14
C TYR A 283 14.81 23.52 35.23
N PRO A 284 13.82 24.39 34.93
CA PRO A 284 13.27 25.32 35.90
C PRO A 284 12.80 24.61 37.17
N GLY A 285 13.21 25.11 38.33
CA GLY A 285 12.79 24.58 39.65
C GLY A 285 13.33 23.19 40.00
N THR A 286 14.35 22.68 39.30
CA THR A 286 14.94 21.36 39.57
C THR A 286 16.46 21.41 39.71
N THR A 287 17.00 20.42 40.42
CA THR A 287 18.43 20.13 40.31
C THR A 287 18.75 19.56 38.93
N PRO A 288 19.98 19.74 38.41
CA PRO A 288 20.35 19.20 37.11
C PRO A 288 20.04 17.70 37.01
N ILE A 289 19.16 17.34 36.08
CA ILE A 289 18.74 15.96 35.85
C ILE A 289 19.85 15.25 35.07
N ARG A 290 20.31 14.12 35.59
CA ARG A 290 21.35 13.28 34.98
C ARG A 290 20.81 11.89 34.65
N LEU A 291 21.27 11.30 33.56
CA LEU A 291 20.98 9.91 33.22
C LEU A 291 21.64 8.95 34.22
N ARG A 292 20.91 7.92 34.65
CA ARG A 292 21.51 6.80 35.38
C ARG A 292 22.54 6.10 34.49
N THR A 293 23.68 5.72 35.06
CA THR A 293 24.74 5.00 34.35
C THR A 293 24.21 3.72 33.70
N GLY A 294 24.56 3.50 32.43
CA GLY A 294 24.18 2.33 31.67
C GLY A 294 22.71 2.26 31.26
N ILE A 295 21.92 3.34 31.45
CA ILE A 295 20.52 3.39 31.02
C ILE A 295 20.38 3.48 29.50
N LEU A 296 21.35 4.11 28.81
CA LEU A 296 21.33 4.30 27.36
C LEU A 296 22.55 3.58 26.74
N PRO A 297 22.45 2.26 26.50
CA PRO A 297 23.61 1.45 26.09
C PRO A 297 24.05 1.66 24.64
N THR A 298 23.16 2.15 23.77
CA THR A 298 23.41 2.40 22.34
C THR A 298 22.26 3.22 21.75
N ALA A 299 22.48 3.77 20.55
CA ALA A 299 21.44 4.24 19.66
C ALA A 299 21.42 3.43 18.36
N PHE A 300 20.28 3.41 17.67
CA PHE A 300 20.12 2.80 16.34
C PHE A 300 19.93 3.88 15.30
N LEU A 301 20.84 3.97 14.33
CA LEU A 301 20.75 4.93 13.23
C LEU A 301 20.17 4.25 11.99
N PHE A 302 19.10 4.82 11.43
CA PHE A 302 18.42 4.30 10.26
C PHE A 302 18.60 5.22 9.08
N SER A 303 19.18 4.69 8.00
CA SER A 303 19.32 5.36 6.71
C SER A 303 18.71 4.49 5.61
N PRO A 304 17.97 5.05 4.65
CA PRO A 304 17.55 4.31 3.48
C PRO A 304 18.76 3.89 2.65
N THR A 305 18.68 2.72 2.01
CA THR A 305 19.58 2.32 0.93
C THR A 305 18.90 2.61 -0.42
N ALA A 306 19.66 2.57 -1.52
CA ALA A 306 19.14 2.93 -2.84
C ALA A 306 17.90 2.11 -3.21
N GLY A 307 16.81 2.79 -3.59
CA GLY A 307 15.54 2.17 -3.99
C GLY A 307 14.53 1.91 -2.85
N ILE A 308 14.87 2.24 -1.60
CA ILE A 308 13.98 2.05 -0.43
C ILE A 308 13.06 3.25 -0.23
N ARG A 309 11.75 3.02 -0.02
CA ARG A 309 10.78 4.09 0.30
C ARG A 309 10.79 4.41 1.80
N ALA A 310 10.30 5.60 2.16
CA ALA A 310 10.16 6.01 3.56
C ALA A 310 9.27 5.05 4.38
N ASP A 311 8.32 4.38 3.74
CA ASP A 311 7.45 3.39 4.39
C ASP A 311 8.19 2.10 4.74
N ASP A 312 9.09 1.65 3.88
CA ASP A 312 9.94 0.47 4.12
C ASP A 312 10.89 0.72 5.29
N LEU A 313 11.44 1.93 5.38
CA LEU A 313 12.23 2.39 6.51
C LEU A 313 11.45 2.28 7.82
N ARG A 314 10.21 2.80 7.87
CA ARG A 314 9.35 2.69 9.06
C ARG A 314 9.07 1.23 9.41
N ARG A 315 8.71 0.40 8.43
CA ARG A 315 8.47 -1.04 8.64
C ARG A 315 9.71 -1.76 9.19
N SER A 316 10.91 -1.38 8.75
CA SER A 316 12.17 -1.92 9.27
C SER A 316 12.43 -1.51 10.72
N ILE A 317 12.20 -0.25 11.09
CA ILE A 317 12.30 0.21 12.49
C ILE A 317 11.34 -0.60 13.37
N VAL A 318 10.08 -0.73 12.95
CA VAL A 318 9.07 -1.50 13.67
C VAL A 318 9.47 -2.98 13.80
N SER A 319 10.01 -3.57 12.73
CA SER A 319 10.50 -4.94 12.75
C SER A 319 11.65 -5.13 13.75
N LEU A 320 12.54 -4.15 13.87
CA LEU A 320 13.62 -4.17 14.87
C LEU A 320 13.04 -4.16 16.28
N VAL A 321 12.13 -3.24 16.57
CA VAL A 321 11.50 -3.12 17.90
C VAL A 321 10.79 -4.41 18.27
N MET A 322 9.98 -4.95 17.35
CA MET A 322 9.29 -6.23 17.54
C MET A 322 10.26 -7.39 17.78
N SER A 323 11.40 -7.41 17.10
CA SER A 323 12.43 -8.43 17.32
C SER A 323 13.08 -8.29 18.69
N LEU A 324 13.30 -7.08 19.21
CA LEU A 324 13.94 -6.86 20.50
C LEU A 324 13.01 -7.24 21.66
N ILE A 325 11.75 -6.82 21.62
CA ILE A 325 10.76 -7.17 22.67
C ILE A 325 10.35 -8.65 22.66
N GLY A 326 10.46 -9.28 21.48
CA GLY A 326 10.13 -10.69 21.25
C GLY A 326 11.26 -11.66 21.58
N THR A 327 12.39 -11.18 22.11
CA THR A 327 13.52 -12.02 22.54
C THR A 327 13.77 -11.84 24.04
N GLU A 328 14.07 -12.94 24.75
CA GLU A 328 14.50 -12.85 26.16
C GLU A 328 15.85 -12.12 26.24
N LEU A 329 15.81 -10.86 26.64
CA LEU A 329 16.99 -10.08 27.04
C LEU A 329 17.44 -10.59 28.41
N GLY A 330 18.22 -11.68 28.43
CA GLY A 330 18.85 -12.18 29.65
C GLY A 330 19.88 -11.18 30.16
N ASP A 331 19.75 -10.73 31.41
CA ASP A 331 20.82 -10.03 32.12
C ASP A 331 22.06 -10.91 32.13
N GLY A 332 23.22 -10.36 31.75
CA GLY A 332 24.51 -11.03 31.57
C GLY A 332 25.15 -11.62 32.84
N ARG A 333 24.36 -12.15 33.79
CA ARG A 333 24.83 -12.98 34.90
C ARG A 333 24.50 -14.43 34.61
N SER A 334 25.45 -15.10 33.98
CA SER A 334 25.50 -16.55 33.84
C SER A 334 25.34 -17.23 35.21
N THR A 335 24.16 -17.75 35.51
CA THR A 335 24.01 -18.85 36.44
C THR A 335 24.40 -20.14 35.71
N GLN A 336 25.44 -20.78 36.23
CA GLN A 336 25.96 -22.08 35.79
C GLN A 336 24.84 -23.11 35.59
N GLY A 337 24.82 -23.76 34.43
CA GLY A 337 23.93 -24.89 34.20
C GLY A 337 23.87 -25.39 32.76
N ARG A 338 24.88 -26.17 32.36
CA ARG A 338 24.90 -27.18 31.27
C ARG A 338 23.74 -27.16 30.25
N LYS A 339 24.10 -26.95 28.97
CA LYS A 339 23.92 -27.92 27.88
C LYS A 339 24.76 -27.50 26.66
N MET A 340 25.73 -28.32 26.30
CA MET A 340 26.35 -28.32 24.97
C MET A 340 25.43 -29.09 24.03
N ALA A 341 25.03 -28.49 22.91
CA ALA A 341 24.75 -29.16 21.64
C ALA A 341 24.41 -28.10 20.57
N THR A 342 25.32 -27.94 19.61
CA THR A 342 25.05 -27.68 18.17
C THR A 342 23.91 -26.69 17.83
N ASP A 343 24.23 -25.40 17.69
CA ASP A 343 23.45 -24.47 16.84
C ASP A 343 24.27 -23.16 16.66
N ASP A 344 25.19 -23.17 15.69
CA ASP A 344 26.00 -21.99 15.34
C ASP A 344 25.38 -21.18 14.17
N ASP A 345 24.18 -21.52 13.69
CA ASP A 345 23.61 -20.95 12.45
C ASP A 345 22.39 -20.03 12.59
N TYR A 346 21.86 -19.76 13.79
CA TYR A 346 20.80 -18.74 13.96
C TYR A 346 20.94 -17.95 15.28
N GLN A 347 22.03 -17.20 15.45
CA GLN A 347 22.04 -16.15 16.47
C GLN A 347 21.10 -15.01 16.04
N THR A 348 19.99 -14.82 16.77
CA THR A 348 19.07 -13.70 16.54
C THR A 348 19.81 -12.37 16.69
N PHE A 349 19.39 -11.33 15.97
CA PHE A 349 20.00 -9.99 16.04
C PHE A 349 20.12 -9.49 17.49
N ALA A 350 19.10 -9.75 18.33
CA ALA A 350 19.11 -9.41 19.75
C ALA A 350 20.20 -10.16 20.54
N ALA A 351 20.44 -11.44 20.28
CA ALA A 351 21.52 -12.21 20.89
C ALA A 351 22.91 -11.69 20.47
N SER A 352 23.09 -11.38 19.18
CA SER A 352 24.32 -10.75 18.67
C SER A 352 24.54 -9.35 19.27
N PHE A 353 23.46 -8.59 19.47
CA PHE A 353 23.49 -7.27 20.08
C PHE A 353 23.96 -7.30 21.53
N ILE A 354 23.47 -8.24 22.34
CA ILE A 354 23.87 -8.44 23.74
C ILE A 354 25.38 -8.72 23.84
N ASN A 355 25.91 -9.57 22.95
CA ASN A 355 27.30 -9.99 22.97
C ASN A 355 28.31 -8.88 22.57
N ARG A 356 27.85 -7.71 22.08
CA ARG A 356 28.72 -6.59 21.68
C ARG A 356 29.02 -5.57 22.77
N GLY A 357 28.56 -5.76 24.01
CA GLY A 357 28.74 -4.79 25.10
C GLY A 357 30.20 -4.32 25.30
N VAL A 358 31.17 -5.24 25.25
CA VAL A 358 32.61 -4.92 25.37
C VAL A 358 33.14 -4.15 24.15
N ALA A 359 32.59 -4.40 22.96
CA ALA A 359 32.98 -3.65 21.76
C ALA A 359 32.52 -2.19 21.83
N ARG A 360 31.41 -1.88 22.53
CA ARG A 360 30.84 -0.53 22.61
C ARG A 360 31.68 0.45 23.43
N SER A 361 32.40 -0.05 24.43
CA SER A 361 33.33 0.76 25.21
C SER A 361 34.69 0.92 24.52
N SER A 362 34.97 0.22 23.42
CA SER A 362 36.23 0.36 22.67
C SER A 362 36.28 1.67 21.87
N VAL A 363 37.49 2.23 21.73
CA VAL A 363 37.73 3.45 20.95
C VAL A 363 37.44 3.18 19.46
N SER A 364 36.81 4.15 18.80
CA SER A 364 36.56 4.09 17.37
C SER A 364 37.89 4.02 16.58
N PRO A 365 38.00 3.24 15.49
CA PRO A 365 39.21 3.22 14.67
C PRO A 365 39.49 4.57 13.98
N THR A 366 38.51 5.48 13.93
CA THR A 366 38.72 6.87 13.49
C THR A 366 39.40 7.75 14.55
N GLY A 367 39.57 7.24 15.79
CA GLY A 367 40.10 8.00 16.92
C GLY A 367 39.10 8.98 17.56
N ILE A 368 37.89 9.12 17.02
CA ILE A 368 36.84 10.02 17.53
C ILE A 368 35.78 9.19 18.23
N GLY A 369 35.64 9.36 19.54
CA GLY A 369 34.62 8.69 20.36
C GLY A 369 34.83 7.17 20.49
N ARG A 370 33.80 6.48 20.99
CA ARG A 370 33.76 5.02 21.14
C ARG A 370 32.79 4.40 20.14
N ARG A 371 32.75 3.06 20.07
CA ARG A 371 31.84 2.32 19.18
C ARG A 371 30.46 2.11 19.81
N GLY A 372 29.93 3.16 20.46
CA GLY A 372 28.72 3.09 21.26
C GLY A 372 27.42 2.98 20.45
N VAL A 373 27.42 3.36 19.17
CA VAL A 373 26.22 3.46 18.33
C VAL A 373 26.21 2.40 17.24
N SER A 374 25.02 1.86 16.96
CA SER A 374 24.80 0.83 15.94
C SER A 374 24.10 1.42 14.72
N THR A 375 24.71 1.29 13.55
CA THR A 375 24.05 1.61 12.27
C THR A 375 23.17 0.43 11.87
N SER A 376 21.87 0.68 11.72
CA SER A 376 20.93 -0.31 11.19
C SER A 376 20.75 -0.06 9.70
N LEU A 377 21.17 -1.02 8.88
CA LEU A 377 20.90 -1.01 7.45
C LEU A 377 19.50 -1.57 7.22
N VAL A 378 18.68 -0.80 6.52
CA VAL A 378 17.33 -1.19 6.17
C VAL A 378 17.41 -2.18 5.03
N ALA A 379 17.07 -3.43 5.31
CA ALA A 379 16.81 -4.42 4.29
C ALA A 379 15.31 -4.37 3.96
N ALA A 380 14.96 -4.03 2.72
CA ALA A 380 13.60 -4.21 2.23
C ALA A 380 13.35 -5.72 2.05
N MET A 381 12.89 -6.40 3.11
CA MET A 381 12.27 -7.73 3.01
C MET A 381 10.75 -7.59 2.85
N THR A 382 10.30 -6.70 1.99
CA THR A 382 8.92 -6.72 1.52
C THR A 382 8.91 -7.57 0.27
N ALA A 383 8.42 -8.81 0.39
CA ALA A 383 7.92 -9.54 -0.78
C ALA A 383 6.98 -8.56 -1.50
N PRO A 384 7.20 -8.25 -2.80
CA PRO A 384 6.47 -7.20 -3.48
C PRO A 384 5.06 -7.70 -3.76
N MET A 385 4.19 -7.68 -2.73
CA MET A 385 2.86 -8.25 -2.77
C MET A 385 2.02 -7.63 -3.88
N ASP A 386 2.21 -6.34 -4.16
CA ASP A 386 1.55 -5.66 -5.28
C ASP A 386 2.01 -6.24 -6.62
N GLN A 387 3.31 -6.48 -6.81
CA GLN A 387 3.84 -7.09 -8.03
C GLN A 387 3.40 -8.56 -8.16
N LEU A 388 3.33 -9.30 -7.04
CA LEU A 388 2.85 -10.68 -7.02
C LEU A 388 1.34 -10.74 -7.28
N ALA A 389 0.56 -9.82 -6.72
CA ALA A 389 -0.87 -9.69 -6.97
C ALA A 389 -1.13 -9.34 -8.44
N ASP A 390 -0.36 -8.43 -9.04
CA ASP A 390 -0.42 -8.12 -10.46
C ASP A 390 -0.07 -9.33 -11.33
N LEU A 391 0.94 -10.12 -10.93
CA LEU A 391 1.35 -11.33 -11.65
C LEU A 391 0.27 -12.42 -11.59
N VAL A 392 -0.35 -12.61 -10.42
CA VAL A 392 -1.45 -13.56 -10.22
C VAL A 392 -2.71 -13.10 -10.95
N ALA A 393 -3.08 -11.82 -10.82
CA ALA A 393 -4.21 -11.23 -11.53
C ALA A 393 -4.03 -11.33 -13.05
N GLY A 394 -2.83 -11.02 -13.56
CA GLY A 394 -2.49 -11.18 -14.98
C GLY A 394 -2.58 -12.62 -15.45
N ARG A 395 -2.17 -13.60 -14.62
CA ARG A 395 -2.27 -15.03 -14.94
C ARG A 395 -3.71 -15.53 -14.93
N MET A 396 -4.54 -15.10 -13.97
CA MET A 396 -5.97 -15.42 -13.93
C MET A 396 -6.72 -14.80 -15.09
N LEU A 397 -6.40 -13.55 -15.46
CA LEU A 397 -7.02 -12.86 -16.60
C LEU A 397 -6.62 -13.55 -17.91
N ARG A 398 -5.36 -13.97 -18.05
CA ARG A 398 -4.90 -14.79 -19.18
C ARG A 398 -5.67 -16.11 -19.26
N GLU A 399 -5.78 -16.86 -18.16
CA GLU A 399 -6.55 -18.12 -18.15
C GLU A 399 -8.03 -17.90 -18.45
N ALA A 400 -8.64 -16.82 -17.97
CA ALA A 400 -10.03 -16.48 -18.28
C ALA A 400 -10.20 -16.17 -19.78
N VAL A 401 -9.31 -15.37 -20.37
CA VAL A 401 -9.31 -15.07 -21.82
C VAL A 401 -9.04 -16.31 -22.65
N THR A 402 -8.04 -17.13 -22.29
CA THR A 402 -7.78 -18.40 -22.98
C THR A 402 -8.99 -19.32 -22.90
N ASN A 403 -9.63 -19.45 -21.74
CA ASN A 403 -10.85 -20.24 -21.59
C ASN A 403 -12.01 -19.68 -22.45
N LEU A 404 -12.18 -18.36 -22.53
CA LEU A 404 -13.20 -17.73 -23.38
C LEU A 404 -12.92 -17.95 -24.88
N VAL A 405 -11.65 -17.96 -25.30
CA VAL A 405 -11.24 -18.21 -26.69
C VAL A 405 -11.40 -19.70 -27.06
N GLU A 406 -11.07 -20.61 -26.13
CA GLU A 406 -11.04 -22.06 -26.36
C GLU A 406 -12.38 -22.78 -26.10
N ARG A 407 -13.24 -22.30 -25.18
CA ARG A 407 -14.53 -22.93 -24.82
C ARG A 407 -15.75 -22.74 -25.73
N PRO A 408 -15.77 -21.99 -26.86
CA PRO A 408 -16.99 -21.91 -27.70
C PRO A 408 -17.34 -23.21 -28.46
N ARG A 409 -16.64 -24.33 -28.22
CA ARG A 409 -16.82 -25.59 -28.98
C ARG A 409 -18.17 -26.26 -28.77
N VAL A 410 -18.96 -25.88 -27.76
CA VAL A 410 -20.25 -26.54 -27.47
C VAL A 410 -21.43 -25.79 -28.11
N GLU A 411 -21.47 -24.46 -28.05
CA GLU A 411 -22.58 -23.67 -28.62
C GLU A 411 -22.56 -23.61 -30.15
N LEU A 412 -21.40 -23.83 -30.78
CA LEU A 412 -21.29 -24.00 -32.24
C LEU A 412 -21.74 -25.38 -32.75
N ARG A 413 -22.01 -26.36 -31.86
CA ARG A 413 -22.58 -27.66 -32.29
C ARG A 413 -24.04 -27.57 -32.68
N GLU A 414 -24.77 -26.57 -32.18
CA GLU A 414 -26.16 -26.29 -32.60
C GLU A 414 -26.24 -25.38 -33.84
N GLY A 415 -25.08 -24.99 -34.39
CA GLY A 415 -24.92 -24.26 -35.65
C GLY A 415 -24.97 -22.74 -35.48
N ALA A 416 -24.05 -22.00 -36.12
CA ALA A 416 -24.08 -20.53 -36.14
C ALA A 416 -25.11 -19.98 -37.15
N ALA A 417 -25.63 -20.82 -38.03
CA ALA A 417 -26.59 -20.45 -39.08
C ALA A 417 -27.87 -19.76 -38.56
N PRO A 418 -28.51 -20.16 -37.43
CA PRO A 418 -29.65 -19.45 -36.87
C PRO A 418 -29.30 -18.03 -36.41
N LEU A 419 -28.11 -17.82 -35.83
CA LEU A 419 -27.64 -16.50 -35.41
C LEU A 419 -27.33 -15.60 -36.62
N ILE A 420 -26.74 -16.17 -37.68
CA ILE A 420 -26.51 -15.46 -38.94
C ILE A 420 -27.86 -15.06 -39.56
N ARG A 421 -28.82 -15.98 -39.64
CA ARG A 421 -30.18 -15.68 -40.16
C ARG A 421 -30.88 -14.61 -39.35
N ARG A 422 -30.79 -14.67 -38.01
CA ARG A 422 -31.32 -13.64 -37.12
C ARG A 422 -30.66 -12.29 -37.36
N LEU A 423 -29.35 -12.25 -37.61
CA LEU A 423 -28.63 -11.01 -37.94
C LEU A 423 -29.09 -10.43 -39.28
N PHE A 424 -29.42 -11.25 -40.29
CA PHE A 424 -30.06 -10.79 -41.53
C PHE A 424 -31.43 -10.16 -41.26
N ALA A 425 -32.28 -10.80 -40.44
CA ALA A 425 -33.60 -10.26 -40.10
C ALA A 425 -33.51 -8.96 -39.27
N ASP A 426 -32.71 -8.96 -38.21
CA ASP A 426 -32.52 -7.82 -37.32
C ASP A 426 -31.82 -6.63 -38.02
N SER A 427 -31.08 -6.88 -39.12
CA SER A 427 -30.49 -5.84 -39.96
C SER A 427 -31.38 -5.38 -41.13
N HIS A 428 -32.63 -5.84 -41.21
CA HIS A 428 -33.59 -5.57 -42.29
C HIS A 428 -33.19 -6.10 -43.68
N LEU A 429 -32.49 -7.23 -43.72
CA LEU A 429 -32.04 -7.92 -44.94
C LEU A 429 -32.67 -9.30 -45.13
N GLU A 430 -33.82 -9.58 -44.51
CA GLU A 430 -34.51 -10.88 -44.58
C GLU A 430 -34.83 -11.29 -46.02
N GLU A 431 -35.20 -10.33 -46.88
CA GLU A 431 -35.54 -10.59 -48.28
C GLU A 431 -34.35 -11.15 -49.09
N LEU A 432 -33.10 -10.77 -48.75
CA LEU A 432 -31.88 -11.35 -49.34
C LEU A 432 -31.66 -12.81 -48.94
N TRP A 433 -32.24 -13.22 -47.80
CA TRP A 433 -32.19 -14.60 -47.34
C TRP A 433 -33.23 -15.48 -48.05
N GLU A 434 -34.47 -15.00 -48.19
CA GLU A 434 -35.61 -15.80 -48.67
C GLU A 434 -35.64 -16.07 -50.19
N ARG A 435 -35.13 -15.15 -51.02
CA ARG A 435 -35.03 -15.30 -52.49
C ARG A 435 -36.33 -15.82 -53.16
N ARG A 436 -37.46 -15.15 -52.92
CA ARG A 436 -38.77 -15.57 -53.47
C ARG A 436 -38.74 -15.65 -55.00
N GLN A 437 -39.15 -16.80 -55.55
CA GLN A 437 -39.23 -17.03 -56.99
C GLN A 437 -40.59 -16.55 -57.53
N LEU A 438 -40.60 -15.98 -58.75
CA LEU A 438 -41.83 -15.67 -59.47
C LEU A 438 -42.40 -16.94 -60.10
N PRO A 439 -43.73 -17.20 -60.00
CA PRO A 439 -44.34 -18.35 -60.63
C PRO A 439 -44.30 -18.19 -62.16
N VAL A 440 -43.90 -19.25 -62.86
CA VAL A 440 -43.98 -19.31 -64.33
C VAL A 440 -45.35 -19.89 -64.69
N PRO A 441 -46.20 -19.17 -65.45
CA PRO A 441 -47.52 -19.66 -65.82
C PRO A 441 -47.42 -20.91 -66.69
N GLU A 442 -48.29 -21.88 -66.45
CA GLU A 442 -48.45 -23.04 -67.34
C GLU A 442 -49.44 -22.71 -68.48
N PRO A 443 -49.23 -23.25 -69.69
CA PRO A 443 -50.13 -22.99 -70.81
C PRO A 443 -51.50 -23.66 -70.60
N GLU A 444 -52.57 -22.87 -70.55
CA GLU A 444 -53.95 -23.35 -70.47
C GLU A 444 -54.79 -22.85 -71.67
N PRO A 445 -55.44 -23.76 -72.45
CA PRO A 445 -55.35 -25.22 -72.39
C PRO A 445 -54.00 -25.74 -72.93
N LEU A 446 -53.64 -26.97 -72.54
CA LEU A 446 -52.42 -27.62 -73.04
C LEU A 446 -52.44 -27.73 -74.58
N PRO A 447 -51.37 -27.32 -75.28
CA PRO A 447 -51.31 -27.29 -76.73
C PRO A 447 -51.33 -28.71 -77.33
N ARG A 448 -52.15 -28.93 -78.36
CA ARG A 448 -52.22 -30.21 -79.10
C ARG A 448 -51.73 -30.03 -80.54
N GLY A 449 -50.87 -30.93 -81.02
CA GLY A 449 -50.27 -30.90 -82.36
C GLY A 449 -48.92 -30.18 -82.42
N GLY A 450 -48.00 -30.66 -83.27
CA GLY A 450 -46.59 -30.23 -83.28
C GLY A 450 -46.37 -28.72 -83.42
N ARG A 451 -47.13 -28.05 -84.29
CA ARG A 451 -47.05 -26.58 -84.47
C ARG A 451 -47.49 -25.80 -83.23
N ASN A 452 -48.56 -26.24 -82.56
CA ASN A 452 -49.08 -25.58 -81.37
C ASN A 452 -48.14 -25.79 -80.17
N ILE A 453 -47.47 -26.94 -80.10
CA ILE A 453 -46.46 -27.22 -79.07
C ILE A 453 -45.22 -26.35 -79.30
N GLU A 454 -44.72 -26.24 -80.54
CA GLU A 454 -43.61 -25.33 -80.87
C GLU A 454 -43.93 -23.87 -80.51
N GLN A 455 -45.14 -23.40 -80.83
CA GLN A 455 -45.61 -22.05 -80.50
C GLN A 455 -45.71 -21.83 -78.98
N ALA A 456 -46.24 -22.80 -78.24
CA ALA A 456 -46.34 -22.71 -76.78
C ALA A 456 -44.98 -22.77 -76.08
N LEU A 457 -44.02 -23.54 -76.60
CA LEU A 457 -42.64 -23.55 -76.11
C LEU A 457 -41.95 -22.20 -76.39
N GLY A 458 -42.19 -21.61 -77.57
CA GLY A 458 -41.73 -20.26 -77.91
C GLY A 458 -42.30 -19.20 -76.98
N GLN A 459 -43.61 -19.24 -76.73
CA GLN A 459 -44.28 -18.34 -75.81
C GLN A 459 -43.74 -18.50 -74.38
N ARG A 460 -43.57 -19.74 -73.90
CA ARG A 460 -43.01 -20.00 -72.56
C ARG A 460 -41.58 -19.50 -72.40
N VAL A 461 -40.73 -19.60 -73.42
CA VAL A 461 -39.38 -19.01 -73.40
C VAL A 461 -39.46 -17.48 -73.32
N ALA A 462 -40.36 -16.86 -74.10
CA ALA A 462 -40.58 -15.42 -74.05
C ALA A 462 -41.12 -14.96 -72.67
N ASP A 463 -42.08 -15.69 -72.09
CA ASP A 463 -42.65 -15.41 -70.77
C ASP A 463 -41.59 -15.54 -69.67
N MET A 464 -40.74 -16.59 -69.71
CA MET A 464 -39.62 -16.74 -68.78
C MET A 464 -38.60 -15.61 -68.91
N GLN A 465 -38.30 -15.17 -70.14
CA GLN A 465 -37.40 -14.04 -70.37
C GLN A 465 -37.98 -12.72 -69.85
N ALA A 466 -39.29 -12.49 -70.03
CA ALA A 466 -40.00 -11.35 -69.47
C ALA A 466 -39.97 -11.39 -67.94
N LEU A 467 -40.29 -12.53 -67.32
CA LEU A 467 -40.22 -12.72 -65.86
C LEU A 467 -38.80 -12.50 -65.30
N LEU A 468 -37.76 -12.92 -66.01
CA LEU A 468 -36.37 -12.65 -65.62
C LEU A 468 -36.03 -11.15 -65.70
N SER A 469 -36.55 -10.45 -66.71
CA SER A 469 -36.41 -9.00 -66.84
C SER A 469 -37.13 -8.26 -65.71
N ASP A 470 -38.35 -8.66 -65.39
CA ASP A 470 -39.15 -8.09 -64.31
C ASP A 470 -38.52 -8.35 -62.95
N LEU A 471 -38.04 -9.58 -62.70
CA LEU A 471 -37.31 -9.93 -61.48
C LEU A 471 -36.03 -9.09 -61.32
N ARG A 472 -35.32 -8.81 -62.43
CA ARG A 472 -34.12 -7.97 -62.39
C ARG A 472 -34.47 -6.52 -62.05
N ALA A 473 -35.54 -5.97 -62.62
CA ALA A 473 -35.99 -4.62 -62.32
C ALA A 473 -36.47 -4.50 -60.86
N GLU A 474 -37.23 -5.50 -60.38
CA GLU A 474 -37.72 -5.55 -59.01
C GLU A 474 -36.59 -5.73 -57.99
N ALA A 475 -35.66 -6.65 -58.24
CA ALA A 475 -34.48 -6.83 -57.40
C ALA A 475 -33.62 -5.56 -57.32
N GLY A 476 -33.50 -4.80 -58.41
CA GLY A 476 -32.81 -3.50 -58.42
C GLY A 476 -33.48 -2.47 -57.51
N ARG A 477 -34.81 -2.38 -57.52
CA ARG A 477 -35.58 -1.50 -56.63
C ARG A 477 -35.50 -1.95 -55.17
N GLN A 478 -35.72 -3.24 -54.90
CA GLN A 478 -35.68 -3.81 -53.56
C GLN A 478 -34.28 -3.69 -52.93
N ALA A 479 -33.22 -3.92 -53.70
CA ALA A 479 -31.85 -3.73 -53.21
C ALA A 479 -31.58 -2.29 -52.76
N ALA A 480 -32.09 -1.29 -53.49
CA ALA A 480 -31.95 0.12 -53.10
C ALA A 480 -32.70 0.43 -51.80
N VAL A 481 -33.92 -0.09 -51.65
CA VAL A 481 -34.74 0.07 -50.43
C VAL A 481 -34.11 -0.63 -49.23
N MET A 482 -33.56 -1.84 -49.42
CA MET A 482 -32.86 -2.58 -48.36
C MET A 482 -31.57 -1.86 -47.94
N ALA A 483 -30.82 -1.30 -48.88
CA ALA A 483 -29.61 -0.55 -48.57
C ALA A 483 -29.91 0.70 -47.73
N ASP A 484 -31.01 1.40 -48.02
CA ASP A 484 -31.46 2.57 -47.26
C ASP A 484 -31.88 2.22 -45.82
N ARG A 485 -32.44 1.01 -45.62
CA ARG A 485 -32.92 0.52 -44.32
C ARG A 485 -31.90 -0.32 -43.56
N PHE A 486 -30.74 -0.58 -44.14
CA PHE A 486 -29.75 -1.49 -43.56
C PHE A 486 -29.20 -0.93 -42.25
N SER A 487 -29.43 -1.65 -41.15
CA SER A 487 -29.08 -1.20 -39.80
C SER A 487 -28.28 -2.25 -39.03
N PRO A 488 -26.97 -2.43 -39.35
CA PRO A 488 -26.16 -3.49 -38.77
C PRO A 488 -25.80 -3.25 -37.31
N ARG A 489 -25.67 -1.99 -36.87
CA ARG A 489 -25.20 -1.66 -35.52
C ARG A 489 -26.22 -2.05 -34.44
N PRO A 490 -27.51 -1.65 -34.52
CA PRO A 490 -28.53 -2.11 -33.58
C PRO A 490 -28.71 -3.63 -33.59
N ALA A 491 -28.53 -4.29 -34.75
CA ALA A 491 -28.62 -5.74 -34.87
C ALA A 491 -27.47 -6.45 -34.13
N ILE A 492 -26.24 -5.93 -34.23
CA ILE A 492 -25.09 -6.43 -33.46
C ILE A 492 -25.28 -6.19 -31.96
N ASP A 493 -25.75 -5.00 -31.56
CA ASP A 493 -26.01 -4.68 -30.15
C ASP A 493 -27.05 -5.64 -29.56
N LYS A 494 -28.09 -5.99 -30.32
CA LYS A 494 -29.10 -6.99 -29.94
C LYS A 494 -28.53 -8.40 -29.85
N LEU A 495 -27.57 -8.76 -30.69
CA LEU A 495 -26.91 -10.07 -30.65
C LEU A 495 -26.01 -10.19 -29.41
N LEU A 496 -25.27 -9.14 -29.06
CA LEU A 496 -24.40 -9.05 -27.88
C LEU A 496 -25.16 -9.15 -26.53
N GLN A 497 -26.48 -8.95 -26.52
CA GLN A 497 -27.31 -9.19 -25.33
C GLN A 497 -27.44 -10.68 -24.99
N SER A 498 -27.20 -11.57 -25.96
CA SER A 498 -27.41 -13.02 -25.84
C SER A 498 -26.19 -13.87 -26.18
N ALA A 499 -25.12 -13.25 -26.68
CA ALA A 499 -23.91 -13.94 -27.14
C ALA A 499 -22.66 -13.15 -26.72
N ASP A 500 -21.56 -13.86 -26.45
CA ASP A 500 -20.30 -13.21 -26.09
C ASP A 500 -19.65 -12.51 -27.32
N PRO A 501 -18.79 -11.49 -27.10
CA PRO A 501 -18.17 -10.74 -28.19
C PRO A 501 -17.38 -11.58 -29.19
N PHE A 502 -16.77 -12.70 -28.77
CA PHE A 502 -15.98 -13.56 -29.65
C PHE A 502 -16.88 -14.45 -30.52
N LEU A 503 -18.00 -14.93 -29.98
CA LEU A 503 -19.03 -15.61 -30.77
C LEU A 503 -19.65 -14.66 -31.81
N VAL A 504 -19.94 -13.42 -31.41
CA VAL A 504 -20.46 -12.39 -32.33
C VAL A 504 -19.46 -12.09 -33.45
N GLU A 505 -18.17 -11.95 -33.13
CA GLU A 505 -17.14 -11.78 -34.16
C GLU A 505 -17.14 -12.94 -35.17
N ARG A 506 -17.24 -14.19 -34.68
CA ARG A 506 -17.28 -15.39 -35.55
C ARG A 506 -18.56 -15.46 -36.38
N VAL A 507 -19.72 -15.06 -35.84
CA VAL A 507 -20.98 -14.97 -36.61
C VAL A 507 -20.87 -13.94 -37.72
N VAL A 508 -20.21 -12.80 -37.46
CA VAL A 508 -20.03 -11.74 -38.43
C VAL A 508 -19.02 -12.11 -39.52
N ARG A 509 -17.86 -12.66 -39.12
CA ARG A 509 -16.71 -12.93 -40.02
C ARG A 509 -16.70 -14.33 -40.64
N GLY A 510 -17.40 -15.29 -40.04
CA GLY A 510 -17.38 -16.70 -40.42
C GLY A 510 -16.31 -17.52 -39.70
N VAL A 511 -16.46 -18.84 -39.75
CA VAL A 511 -15.54 -19.82 -39.16
C VAL A 511 -14.93 -20.68 -40.29
N PRO A 512 -13.68 -20.41 -40.72
CA PRO A 512 -13.09 -21.06 -41.90
C PRO A 512 -13.12 -22.60 -41.90
N ASP A 513 -12.98 -23.21 -40.72
CA ASP A 513 -12.90 -24.66 -40.54
C ASP A 513 -14.27 -25.35 -40.37
N SER A 514 -15.38 -24.64 -40.61
CA SER A 514 -16.73 -25.21 -40.47
C SER A 514 -17.14 -26.02 -41.69
N ASP A 515 -17.75 -27.20 -41.47
CA ASP A 515 -18.34 -28.04 -42.53
C ASP A 515 -19.55 -27.38 -43.20
N GLU A 516 -20.30 -26.55 -42.47
CA GLU A 516 -21.48 -25.85 -42.98
C GLU A 516 -21.09 -24.56 -43.72
N GLN A 517 -21.50 -24.43 -44.99
CA GLN A 517 -21.14 -23.30 -45.85
C GLN A 517 -21.56 -21.94 -45.29
N ILE A 518 -22.74 -21.84 -44.67
CA ILE A 518 -23.27 -20.60 -44.10
C ILE A 518 -22.40 -20.14 -42.92
N THR A 519 -22.10 -21.06 -42.00
CA THR A 519 -21.25 -20.81 -40.83
C THR A 519 -19.80 -20.48 -41.26
N ARG A 520 -19.32 -21.10 -42.34
CA ARG A 520 -18.00 -20.80 -42.90
C ARG A 520 -17.87 -19.38 -43.42
N LEU A 521 -18.89 -18.91 -44.13
CA LEU A 521 -18.91 -17.58 -44.73
C LEU A 521 -19.25 -16.46 -43.73
N GLY A 522 -20.06 -16.77 -42.71
CA GLY A 522 -20.57 -15.78 -41.77
C GLY A 522 -21.48 -14.74 -42.44
N PHE A 523 -21.87 -13.72 -41.69
CA PHE A 523 -22.74 -12.66 -42.19
C PHE A 523 -22.14 -11.90 -43.38
N LEU A 524 -20.87 -11.45 -43.26
CA LEU A 524 -20.21 -10.68 -44.32
C LEU A 524 -19.96 -11.51 -45.57
N GLY A 525 -19.50 -12.76 -45.42
CA GLY A 525 -19.28 -13.65 -46.56
C GLY A 525 -20.59 -14.05 -47.23
N MET A 526 -21.69 -14.14 -46.48
CA MET A 526 -23.02 -14.35 -47.06
C MET A 526 -23.51 -13.14 -47.86
N LEU A 527 -23.25 -11.90 -47.41
CA LEU A 527 -23.55 -10.70 -48.21
C LEU A 527 -22.77 -10.68 -49.53
N ASP A 528 -21.46 -10.98 -49.48
CA ASP A 528 -20.64 -11.08 -50.70
C ASP A 528 -21.11 -12.22 -51.62
N ASN A 529 -21.51 -13.37 -51.05
CA ASN A 529 -22.11 -14.47 -51.81
C ASN A 529 -23.37 -14.01 -52.56
N ARG A 530 -24.22 -13.19 -51.93
CA ARG A 530 -25.45 -12.66 -52.53
C ARG A 530 -25.21 -11.59 -53.60
N ALA A 531 -24.07 -10.90 -53.56
CA ALA A 531 -23.70 -9.93 -54.59
C ALA A 531 -23.27 -10.61 -55.91
N ARG A 532 -22.99 -11.91 -55.90
CA ARG A 532 -22.50 -12.67 -57.06
C ARG A 532 -23.63 -13.46 -57.72
N ALA A 533 -23.51 -13.68 -59.03
CA ALA A 533 -24.42 -14.56 -59.74
C ALA A 533 -24.36 -15.99 -59.15
N PRO A 534 -25.50 -16.67 -58.94
CA PRO A 534 -25.50 -18.00 -58.37
C PRO A 534 -24.77 -18.98 -59.29
N GLN A 535 -24.04 -19.93 -58.70
CA GLN A 535 -23.38 -20.98 -59.46
C GLN A 535 -24.43 -21.81 -60.21
N ARG A 536 -24.21 -21.98 -61.52
CA ARG A 536 -25.13 -22.75 -62.37
C ARG A 536 -24.97 -24.25 -62.10
N PRO A 537 -26.07 -25.02 -62.12
CA PRO A 537 -26.00 -26.47 -62.12
C PRO A 537 -25.17 -26.99 -63.31
N PRO A 538 -24.49 -28.14 -63.17
CA PRO A 538 -23.75 -28.75 -64.25
C PRO A 538 -24.66 -29.03 -65.46
N GLY A 539 -24.22 -28.67 -66.66
CA GLY A 539 -24.96 -28.88 -67.92
C GLY A 539 -25.88 -27.74 -68.35
N VAL A 540 -25.96 -26.61 -67.62
CA VAL A 540 -26.81 -25.45 -67.96
C VAL A 540 -25.98 -24.31 -68.58
N THR A 541 -26.36 -23.87 -69.78
CA THR A 541 -25.71 -22.75 -70.51
C THR A 541 -26.45 -21.41 -70.35
N GLU A 542 -25.82 -20.30 -70.74
CA GLU A 542 -26.45 -18.96 -70.73
C GLU A 542 -27.59 -18.81 -71.73
N GLN A 543 -27.49 -19.54 -72.84
CA GLN A 543 -28.48 -19.43 -73.90
C GLN A 543 -29.72 -20.25 -73.53
N PRO A 544 -30.93 -19.72 -73.82
CA PRO A 544 -32.15 -20.49 -73.65
C PRO A 544 -32.08 -21.79 -74.47
N PRO A 545 -32.71 -22.87 -74.00
CA PRO A 545 -32.73 -24.13 -74.73
C PRO A 545 -33.37 -23.95 -76.11
N LYS A 546 -32.78 -24.58 -77.15
CA LYS A 546 -33.33 -24.54 -78.51
C LYS A 546 -34.64 -25.32 -78.55
N ILE A 547 -35.68 -24.71 -79.11
CA ILE A 547 -36.97 -25.38 -79.33
C ILE A 547 -36.79 -26.47 -80.39
N PRO A 548 -37.03 -27.76 -80.08
CA PRO A 548 -36.90 -28.83 -81.05
C PRO A 548 -38.01 -28.71 -82.10
N ARG A 549 -37.69 -28.98 -83.38
CA ARG A 549 -38.70 -29.06 -84.44
C ARG A 549 -39.47 -30.37 -84.33
N ILE A 550 -40.79 -30.28 -84.09
CA ILE A 550 -41.71 -31.40 -83.99
C ILE A 550 -42.31 -31.65 -85.38
N LYS A 551 -41.61 -32.43 -86.21
CA LYS A 551 -42.12 -32.85 -87.52
C LYS A 551 -43.26 -33.84 -87.32
N GLY A 552 -44.45 -33.50 -87.81
CA GLY A 552 -45.60 -34.40 -87.84
C GLY A 552 -45.43 -35.48 -88.91
N GLN A 553 -45.19 -36.72 -88.49
CA GLN A 553 -45.70 -37.92 -89.15
C GLN A 553 -46.00 -38.98 -88.09
N LEU A 554 -47.27 -39.05 -87.71
CA LEU A 554 -47.95 -40.31 -87.39
C LEU A 554 -49.25 -40.26 -88.19
N GLY A 555 -49.13 -40.57 -89.48
CA GLY A 555 -50.24 -41.16 -90.20
C GLY A 555 -50.30 -42.62 -89.76
N GLY A 556 -51.41 -43.03 -89.15
CA GLY A 556 -51.79 -44.42 -88.93
C GLY A 556 -51.13 -45.11 -87.73
N LEU A 557 -51.78 -45.08 -86.58
CA LEU A 557 -52.74 -46.11 -86.17
C LEU A 557 -53.75 -45.51 -85.19
#